data_AF-A0A4R9KFI7-F1
#
_entry.id   AF-A0A4R9KFI7-F1
#
_cell.length_a   1.000
_cell.length_b   1.000
_cell.length_c   1.000
_cell.angle_alpha   90.00
_cell.angle_beta   90.00
_cell.angle_gamma   90.00
#
_symmetry.space_group_name_H-M   'P 1'
#
loop_
_entity.id
_entity.type
_entity.pdbx_description
1 polymer ?
#
loop_
_entity_poly.entity_id
_entity_poly.type
_entity_poly.pdbx_seq_one_letter_code
_entity_poly.pdbx_strand_id
1 'polypeptide(L)'
;MQRKLALATISALILGLFILLVLPSSSQDTEAAHSHAPKSGFSEKISSLSNFLGLNSSSSNDEEGLIPASLLRNETPDNLYWKAIATPRDAAEKKAQNELREDWAALYGKIYSNKATREEIVEYFTTQIKLHEDQLELLKIMEDRYPERLNDDSRRMILAGKELYAKKLQSTKNEYEKHLNQK
;
A
#
# COMPACT_ATOMS: atom_id res chain seq x y z
N MET A 1 29.79 20.74 27.07
CA MET A 1 28.37 21.03 26.76
C MET A 1 28.22 21.15 25.24
N GLN A 2 27.04 20.83 24.71
CA GLN A 2 26.59 20.91 23.30
C GLN A 2 26.60 19.60 22.51
N ARG A 3 25.51 18.82 22.66
CA ARG A 3 24.97 17.92 21.65
C ARG A 3 23.44 17.89 21.76
N LYS A 4 22.75 18.90 21.24
CA LYS A 4 21.31 18.85 20.97
C LYS A 4 20.97 19.81 19.83
N LEU A 5 20.65 19.24 18.66
CA LEU A 5 19.68 19.67 17.63
C LEU A 5 20.18 19.25 16.25
N ALA A 6 19.94 18.00 15.90
CA ALA A 6 19.99 17.52 14.53
C ALA A 6 18.87 16.48 14.34
N LEU A 7 17.62 16.93 14.52
CA LEU A 7 16.44 16.04 14.47
C LEU A 7 15.21 16.75 13.88
N ALA A 8 15.40 17.71 12.98
CA ALA A 8 14.31 18.52 12.42
C ALA A 8 14.26 18.58 10.89
N THR A 9 14.82 17.61 10.17
CA THR A 9 14.82 17.64 8.68
C THR A 9 14.19 16.42 8.00
N ILE A 10 13.85 15.35 8.72
CA ILE A 10 13.23 14.16 8.10
C ILE A 10 11.70 14.27 8.02
N SER A 11 11.07 15.14 8.82
CA SER A 11 9.60 15.25 8.91
C SER A 11 8.92 15.89 7.69
N ALA A 12 9.66 16.54 6.79
CA ALA A 12 9.06 17.25 5.65
C ALA A 12 8.91 16.40 4.38
N LEU A 13 9.64 15.28 4.27
CA LEU A 13 9.64 14.47 3.04
C LEU A 13 8.48 13.48 2.96
N ILE A 14 7.90 13.09 4.09
CA ILE A 14 6.74 12.18 4.14
C ILE A 14 5.43 12.93 3.88
N LEU A 15 5.39 14.24 4.17
CA LEU A 15 4.22 15.09 3.90
C LEU A 15 3.94 15.28 2.40
N GLY A 16 4.96 15.18 1.55
CA GLY A 16 4.80 15.30 0.09
C GLY A 16 4.07 14.13 -0.56
N LEU A 17 4.02 12.95 0.10
CA LEU A 17 3.37 11.77 -0.47
C LEU A 17 1.87 11.69 -0.15
N PHE A 18 1.39 12.43 0.85
CA PHE A 18 0.00 12.32 1.35
C PHE A 18 -0.93 13.45 0.90
N ILE A 19 -0.41 14.61 0.47
CA ILE A 19 -1.24 15.73 0.01
C ILE A 19 -1.80 15.52 -1.41
N LEU A 20 -1.28 14.55 -2.18
CA LEU A 20 -1.72 14.28 -3.55
C LEU A 20 -3.02 13.46 -3.67
N LEU A 21 -3.62 13.03 -2.55
CA LEU A 21 -4.83 12.19 -2.54
C LEU A 21 -6.10 12.92 -2.10
N VAL A 22 -6.03 14.20 -1.71
CA VAL A 22 -7.19 14.98 -1.27
C VAL A 22 -7.19 16.38 -1.91
N LEU A 23 -7.41 16.44 -3.22
CA LEU A 23 -7.83 17.68 -3.88
C LEU A 23 -9.05 17.38 -4.76
N PRO A 24 -10.20 18.03 -4.52
CA PRO A 24 -11.29 18.03 -5.47
C PRO A 24 -10.89 18.90 -6.68
N SER A 25 -11.01 18.33 -7.87
CA SER A 25 -10.81 19.01 -9.14
C SER A 25 -11.85 20.12 -9.34
N SER A 26 -11.44 21.37 -9.18
CA SER A 26 -12.13 22.54 -9.73
C SER A 26 -11.23 23.23 -10.76
N SER A 27 -11.70 23.27 -12.00
CA SER A 27 -11.10 23.90 -13.16
C SER A 27 -11.11 25.44 -13.08
N GLN A 28 -9.96 26.09 -13.35
CA GLN A 28 -9.74 27.01 -14.48
C GLN A 28 -8.39 27.75 -14.39
N ASP A 29 -7.62 27.61 -15.48
CA ASP A 29 -6.63 28.47 -16.12
C ASP A 29 -5.74 29.42 -15.30
N THR A 30 -4.42 29.19 -15.36
CA THR A 30 -3.45 30.22 -15.79
C THR A 30 -2.05 29.64 -16.07
N GLU A 31 -1.56 30.02 -17.25
CA GLU A 31 -0.22 30.07 -17.85
C GLU A 31 1.02 29.47 -17.13
N ALA A 32 1.69 28.59 -17.91
CA ALA A 32 3.13 28.48 -18.16
C ALA A 32 4.14 28.76 -17.03
N ALA A 33 4.69 27.68 -16.47
CA ALA A 33 6.10 27.64 -16.06
C ALA A 33 6.67 26.23 -16.30
N HIS A 34 7.52 26.11 -17.32
CA HIS A 34 8.36 24.94 -17.53
C HIS A 34 9.31 24.77 -16.33
N SER A 35 9.07 23.74 -15.51
CA SER A 35 10.08 23.18 -14.63
C SER A 35 10.13 21.68 -14.85
N HIS A 36 11.22 21.22 -15.47
CA HIS A 36 11.55 19.81 -15.57
C HIS A 36 11.92 19.30 -14.17
N ALA A 37 10.92 18.82 -13.44
CA ALA A 37 11.17 17.95 -12.29
C ALA A 37 11.64 16.58 -12.82
N PRO A 38 12.76 16.02 -12.31
CA PRO A 38 13.18 14.68 -12.68
C PRO A 38 12.10 13.71 -12.19
N LYS A 39 11.36 13.10 -13.14
CA LYS A 39 10.40 12.04 -12.84
C LYS A 39 11.15 10.94 -12.12
N SER A 40 10.80 10.74 -10.84
CA SER A 40 11.37 9.68 -10.03
C SER A 40 10.94 8.34 -10.64
N GLY A 41 11.86 7.64 -11.31
CA GLY A 41 11.63 6.32 -11.91
C GLY A 41 11.25 5.21 -10.91
N PHE A 42 11.09 5.55 -9.62
CA PHE A 42 10.54 4.69 -8.58
C PHE A 42 9.01 4.79 -8.49
N SER A 43 8.43 5.98 -8.70
CA SER A 43 6.97 6.17 -8.68
C SER A 43 6.30 5.50 -9.88
N GLU A 44 6.91 5.57 -11.07
CA GLU A 44 6.47 4.85 -12.26
C GLU A 44 6.55 3.32 -12.09
N LYS A 45 7.53 2.81 -11.34
CA LYS A 45 7.66 1.37 -11.08
C LYS A 45 6.62 0.87 -10.08
N ILE A 46 6.27 1.65 -9.06
CA ILE A 46 5.24 1.29 -8.09
C ILE A 46 3.84 1.38 -8.71
N SER A 47 3.56 2.41 -9.52
CA SER A 47 2.30 2.49 -10.26
C SER A 47 2.17 1.37 -11.30
N SER A 48 3.28 0.92 -11.89
CA SER A 48 3.29 -0.26 -12.75
C SER A 48 2.96 -1.54 -11.97
N LEU A 49 3.52 -1.71 -10.76
CA LEU A 49 3.23 -2.86 -9.89
C LEU A 49 1.78 -2.85 -9.43
N SER A 50 1.22 -1.67 -9.18
CA SER A 50 -0.20 -1.53 -8.91
C SER A 50 -1.03 -1.94 -10.13
N ASN A 51 -0.77 -1.38 -11.31
CA ASN A 51 -1.49 -1.75 -12.54
C ASN A 51 -1.39 -3.25 -12.86
N PHE A 52 -0.24 -3.88 -12.61
CA PHE A 52 0.01 -5.30 -12.83
C PHE A 52 -0.70 -6.24 -11.84
N LEU A 53 -0.83 -5.83 -10.58
CA LEU A 53 -1.61 -6.58 -9.58
C LEU A 53 -3.13 -6.31 -9.69
N GLY A 54 -3.57 -5.57 -10.71
CA GLY A 54 -4.98 -5.17 -10.88
C GLY A 54 -5.42 -4.04 -9.95
N LEU A 55 -4.49 -3.22 -9.46
CA LEU A 55 -4.71 -2.14 -8.47
C LEU A 55 -5.10 -0.78 -9.07
N ASN A 56 -5.25 -0.65 -10.40
CA ASN A 56 -5.75 0.59 -11.01
C ASN A 56 -6.41 0.40 -12.38
N SER A 57 -6.92 -0.79 -12.69
CA SER A 57 -7.63 -1.00 -13.96
C SER A 57 -8.97 -0.27 -13.89
N SER A 58 -9.05 0.90 -14.54
CA SER A 58 -10.31 1.57 -14.87
C SER A 58 -11.14 0.83 -15.94
N SER A 59 -10.82 -0.44 -16.21
CA SER A 59 -11.54 -1.31 -17.14
C SER A 59 -12.29 -2.36 -16.32
N SER A 60 -13.60 -2.40 -16.49
CA SER A 60 -14.60 -3.15 -15.71
C SER A 60 -14.56 -4.68 -15.88
N ASN A 61 -13.42 -5.27 -16.24
CA ASN A 61 -13.29 -6.69 -16.48
C ASN A 61 -12.17 -7.28 -15.64
N ASP A 62 -12.51 -7.78 -14.44
CA ASP A 62 -11.63 -8.51 -13.49
C ASP A 62 -11.01 -9.80 -14.06
N GLU A 63 -11.32 -10.12 -15.31
CA GLU A 63 -10.96 -11.34 -16.06
C GLU A 63 -9.85 -11.11 -17.10
N GLU A 64 -9.35 -9.88 -17.23
CA GLU A 64 -8.40 -9.51 -18.31
C GLU A 64 -6.92 -9.52 -17.87
N GLY A 65 -6.64 -9.91 -16.61
CA GLY A 65 -5.29 -10.10 -16.09
C GLY A 65 -4.67 -11.44 -16.51
N LEU A 66 -3.33 -11.53 -16.49
CA LEU A 66 -2.59 -12.80 -16.75
C LEU A 66 -3.08 -13.95 -15.85
N ILE A 67 -3.48 -13.59 -14.64
CA ILE A 67 -4.18 -14.46 -13.69
C ILE A 67 -5.45 -13.71 -13.26
N PRO A 68 -6.65 -14.25 -13.49
CA PRO A 68 -7.89 -13.60 -13.10
C PRO A 68 -7.97 -13.32 -11.60
N ALA A 69 -8.47 -12.14 -11.22
CA ALA A 69 -8.62 -11.78 -9.82
C ALA A 69 -9.64 -12.66 -9.10
N SER A 70 -10.69 -13.11 -9.82
CA SER A 70 -11.69 -14.06 -9.34
C SER A 70 -11.06 -15.39 -8.92
N LEU A 71 -10.11 -15.90 -9.70
CA LEU A 71 -9.38 -17.13 -9.41
C LEU A 71 -8.55 -17.00 -8.13
N LEU A 72 -7.75 -15.94 -8.01
CA LEU A 72 -6.93 -15.69 -6.82
C LEU A 72 -7.79 -15.46 -5.57
N ARG A 73 -8.92 -14.77 -5.71
CA ARG A 73 -9.86 -14.53 -4.61
C ARG A 73 -10.53 -15.81 -4.13
N ASN A 74 -10.84 -16.74 -5.02
CA ASN A 74 -11.39 -18.05 -4.64
C ASN A 74 -10.37 -18.90 -3.88
N GLU A 75 -9.09 -18.78 -4.19
CA GLU A 75 -8.02 -19.48 -3.46
C GLU A 75 -7.66 -18.83 -2.13
N THR A 76 -7.91 -17.54 -1.99
CA THR A 76 -7.53 -16.74 -0.81
C THR A 76 -8.69 -15.86 -0.31
N PRO A 77 -9.88 -16.43 -0.03
CA PRO A 77 -11.08 -15.63 0.22
C PRO A 77 -10.96 -14.74 1.47
N ASP A 78 -10.14 -15.15 2.43
CA ASP A 78 -9.91 -14.44 3.69
C ASP A 78 -8.74 -13.44 3.65
N ASN A 79 -8.06 -13.33 2.52
CA ASN A 79 -6.87 -12.50 2.38
C ASN A 79 -7.25 -11.01 2.40
N LEU A 80 -6.58 -10.26 3.28
CA LEU A 80 -6.93 -8.88 3.61
C LEU A 80 -6.74 -7.92 2.42
N TYR A 81 -5.91 -8.31 1.44
CA TYR A 81 -5.77 -7.58 0.17
C TYR A 81 -7.13 -7.30 -0.48
N TRP A 82 -8.01 -8.30 -0.51
CA TRP A 82 -9.33 -8.21 -1.16
C TRP A 82 -10.25 -7.20 -0.48
N LYS A 83 -10.09 -7.05 0.85
CA LYS A 83 -10.94 -6.19 1.69
C LYS A 83 -10.41 -4.77 1.83
N ALA A 84 -9.14 -4.53 1.51
CA ALA A 84 -8.49 -3.26 1.80
C ALA A 84 -7.89 -2.54 0.60
N ILE A 85 -7.47 -3.29 -0.43
CA ILE A 85 -6.57 -2.76 -1.48
C ILE A 85 -7.04 -3.11 -2.89
N ALA A 86 -7.63 -4.29 -3.10
CA ALA A 86 -8.07 -4.73 -4.43
C ALA A 86 -9.13 -3.78 -5.02
N THR A 87 -9.20 -3.70 -6.36
CA THR A 87 -10.26 -2.95 -7.04
C THR A 87 -11.64 -3.46 -6.55
N PRO A 88 -12.51 -2.57 -6.03
CA PRO A 88 -13.85 -2.97 -5.58
C PRO A 88 -14.70 -3.46 -6.74
N ARG A 89 -15.47 -4.53 -6.53
CA ARG A 89 -16.41 -5.07 -7.52
C ARG A 89 -17.72 -4.29 -7.59
N ASP A 90 -18.09 -3.64 -6.50
CA ASP A 90 -19.32 -2.87 -6.39
C ASP A 90 -19.19 -1.69 -5.40
N ALA A 91 -20.26 -0.91 -5.31
CA ALA A 91 -20.31 0.26 -4.43
C ALA A 91 -20.25 -0.10 -2.93
N ALA A 92 -20.72 -1.29 -2.54
CA ALA A 92 -20.69 -1.74 -1.15
C ALA A 92 -19.27 -2.11 -0.74
N GLU A 93 -18.53 -2.85 -1.58
CA GLU A 93 -17.11 -3.13 -1.37
C GLU A 93 -16.29 -1.85 -1.32
N LYS A 94 -16.55 -0.88 -2.20
CA LYS A 94 -15.86 0.40 -2.19
C LYS A 94 -16.09 1.16 -0.89
N LYS A 95 -17.34 1.18 -0.39
CA LYS A 95 -17.67 1.80 0.88
C LYS A 95 -16.94 1.14 2.04
N ALA A 96 -16.98 -0.18 2.13
CA ALA A 96 -16.31 -0.95 3.18
C ALA A 96 -14.79 -0.75 3.16
N GLN A 97 -14.16 -0.71 1.98
CA GLN A 97 -12.74 -0.41 1.82
C GLN A 97 -12.38 0.99 2.31
N ASN A 98 -13.21 1.99 1.99
CA ASN A 98 -12.98 3.36 2.44
C ASN A 98 -13.09 3.48 3.97
N GLU A 99 -14.14 2.91 4.56
CA GLU A 99 -14.34 2.87 6.01
C GLU A 99 -13.14 2.22 6.72
N LEU A 100 -12.70 1.05 6.23
CA LEU A 100 -11.53 0.36 6.79
C LEU A 100 -10.25 1.21 6.73
N ARG A 101 -10.04 1.93 5.62
CA ARG A 101 -8.86 2.79 5.43
C ARG A 101 -8.93 4.05 6.29
N GLU A 102 -10.12 4.61 6.49
CA GLU A 102 -10.35 5.72 7.41
C GLU A 102 -10.07 5.31 8.86
N ASP A 103 -10.54 4.13 9.27
CA ASP A 103 -10.26 3.58 10.60
C ASP A 103 -8.75 3.39 10.84
N TRP A 104 -8.04 2.82 9.85
CA TRP A 104 -6.58 2.68 9.92
C TRP A 104 -5.86 4.03 9.98
N ALA A 105 -6.31 5.01 9.21
CA ALA A 105 -5.73 6.36 9.25
C ALA A 105 -5.96 7.03 10.61
N ALA A 106 -7.14 6.84 11.22
CA ALA A 106 -7.46 7.34 12.54
C ALA A 106 -6.57 6.70 13.62
N LEU A 107 -6.43 5.37 13.60
CA LEU A 107 -5.52 4.65 14.51
C LEU A 107 -4.07 5.12 14.36
N TYR A 108 -3.58 5.19 13.12
CA TYR A 108 -2.22 5.65 12.86
C TYR A 108 -2.01 7.09 13.33
N GLY A 109 -2.98 7.98 13.14
CA GLY A 109 -2.93 9.35 13.65
C GLY A 109 -2.82 9.42 15.18
N LYS A 110 -3.53 8.53 15.90
CA LYS A 110 -3.40 8.41 17.35
C LYS A 110 -2.01 7.90 17.75
N ILE A 111 -1.48 6.90 17.06
CA ILE A 111 -0.14 6.34 17.31
C ILE A 111 0.92 7.41 17.13
N TYR A 112 0.88 8.12 16.00
CA TYR A 112 1.82 9.19 15.67
C TYR A 112 1.78 10.35 16.67
N SER A 113 0.58 10.69 17.16
CA SER A 113 0.40 11.74 18.17
C SER A 113 0.61 11.27 19.61
N ASN A 114 1.06 10.02 19.81
CA ASN A 114 1.25 9.40 21.13
C ASN A 114 -0.01 9.41 22.00
N LYS A 115 -1.19 9.31 21.37
CA LYS A 115 -2.51 9.28 22.01
C LYS A 115 -3.17 7.90 21.96
N ALA A 116 -2.57 6.95 21.24
CA ALA A 116 -3.13 5.61 21.12
C ALA A 116 -3.00 4.80 22.42
N THR A 117 -4.02 3.99 22.73
CA THR A 117 -3.93 2.98 23.78
C THR A 117 -3.03 1.81 23.36
N ARG A 118 -2.74 0.88 24.28
CA ARG A 118 -1.94 -0.31 23.92
C ARG A 118 -2.69 -1.16 22.91
N GLU A 119 -3.99 -1.30 23.12
CA GLU A 119 -4.90 -2.12 22.34
C GLU A 119 -4.99 -1.55 20.92
N GLU A 120 -5.10 -0.23 20.77
CA GLU A 120 -5.12 0.45 19.47
C GLU A 120 -3.80 0.29 18.69
N ILE A 121 -2.64 0.33 19.38
CA ILE A 121 -1.33 0.05 18.78
C ILE A 121 -1.29 -1.40 18.27
N VAL A 122 -1.67 -2.36 19.12
CA VAL A 122 -1.67 -3.79 18.78
C VAL A 122 -2.59 -4.05 17.59
N GLU A 123 -3.79 -3.49 17.60
CA GLU A 123 -4.79 -3.62 16.54
C GLU A 123 -4.24 -3.13 15.19
N TYR A 124 -3.71 -1.91 15.16
CA TYR A 124 -3.14 -1.34 13.95
C TYR A 124 -2.00 -2.19 13.40
N PHE A 125 -0.97 -2.47 14.22
CA PHE A 125 0.22 -3.16 13.74
C PHE A 125 -0.05 -4.62 13.37
N THR A 126 -0.90 -5.33 14.11
CA THR A 126 -1.29 -6.71 13.77
C THR A 126 -1.98 -6.73 12.40
N THR A 127 -2.87 -5.77 12.15
CA THR A 127 -3.58 -5.67 10.88
C THR A 127 -2.65 -5.32 9.71
N GLN A 128 -1.71 -4.38 9.90
CA GLN A 128 -0.73 -4.03 8.87
C GLN A 128 0.26 -5.17 8.59
N ILE A 129 0.67 -5.92 9.62
CA ILE A 129 1.48 -7.14 9.48
C ILE A 129 0.75 -8.17 8.62
N LYS A 130 -0.52 -8.47 8.97
CA LYS A 130 -1.34 -9.42 8.22
C LYS A 130 -1.51 -8.98 6.76
N LEU A 131 -1.76 -7.70 6.51
CA LEU A 131 -1.89 -7.17 5.15
C LEU A 131 -0.64 -7.45 4.29
N HIS A 132 0.56 -7.25 4.83
CA HIS A 132 1.79 -7.51 4.08
C HIS A 132 2.08 -9.00 3.91
N GLU A 133 1.75 -9.83 4.90
CA GLU A 133 1.84 -11.29 4.79
C GLU A 133 0.91 -11.80 3.70
N ASP A 134 -0.29 -11.24 3.61
CA ASP A 134 -1.33 -11.57 2.63
C ASP A 134 -0.96 -11.13 1.21
N GLN A 135 -0.34 -9.96 1.06
CA GLN A 135 0.22 -9.52 -0.22
C GLN A 135 1.36 -10.43 -0.69
N LEU A 136 2.22 -10.89 0.23
CA LEU A 136 3.27 -11.86 -0.08
C LEU A 136 2.71 -13.23 -0.47
N GLU A 137 1.67 -13.69 0.21
CA GLU A 137 0.98 -14.94 -0.10
C GLU A 137 0.44 -14.92 -1.53
N LEU A 138 -0.26 -13.86 -1.93
CA LEU A 138 -0.79 -13.72 -3.29
C LEU A 138 0.32 -13.82 -4.35
N LEU A 139 1.44 -13.12 -4.14
CA LEU A 139 2.56 -13.16 -5.07
C LEU A 139 3.20 -14.55 -5.18
N LYS A 140 3.29 -15.28 -4.07
CA LYS A 140 3.78 -16.68 -4.06
C LYS A 140 2.81 -17.59 -4.81
N ILE A 141 1.51 -17.45 -4.57
CA ILE A 141 0.48 -18.22 -5.27
C ILE A 141 0.58 -18.00 -6.78
N MET A 142 0.71 -16.76 -7.23
CA MET A 142 0.87 -16.44 -8.64
C MET A 142 2.11 -17.11 -9.25
N GLU A 143 3.24 -17.11 -8.54
CA GLU A 143 4.49 -17.71 -9.00
C GLU A 143 4.47 -19.24 -9.00
N ASP A 144 3.95 -19.84 -7.93
CA ASP A 144 4.03 -21.28 -7.67
C ASP A 144 2.93 -22.06 -8.39
N ARG A 145 1.70 -21.52 -8.42
CA ARG A 145 0.52 -22.22 -8.98
C ARG A 145 0.24 -21.89 -10.44
N TYR A 146 0.69 -20.74 -10.91
CA TYR A 146 0.41 -20.25 -12.25
C TYR A 146 1.67 -19.85 -13.05
N PRO A 147 2.80 -20.58 -12.96
CA PRO A 147 4.04 -20.19 -13.63
C PRO A 147 3.88 -20.08 -15.16
N GLU A 148 3.07 -20.94 -15.77
CA GLU A 148 2.81 -20.96 -17.21
C GLU A 148 2.06 -19.72 -17.71
N ARG A 149 1.37 -19.00 -16.82
CA ARG A 149 0.66 -17.74 -17.12
C ARG A 149 1.56 -16.52 -16.99
N LEU A 150 2.78 -16.68 -16.48
CA LEU A 150 3.71 -15.59 -16.23
C LEU A 150 4.75 -15.47 -17.35
N ASN A 151 4.66 -14.38 -18.12
CA ASN A 151 5.76 -13.94 -18.98
C ASN A 151 6.93 -13.37 -18.16
N ASP A 152 8.07 -13.14 -18.79
CA ASP A 152 9.29 -12.68 -18.11
C ASP A 152 9.09 -11.36 -17.35
N ASP A 153 8.32 -10.44 -17.92
CA ASP A 153 8.02 -9.15 -17.30
C ASP A 153 7.25 -9.36 -15.99
N SER A 154 6.23 -10.22 -16.02
CA SER A 154 5.38 -10.55 -14.88
C SER A 154 6.17 -11.24 -13.77
N ARG A 155 7.09 -12.14 -14.14
CA ARG A 155 8.01 -12.78 -13.18
C ARG A 155 8.89 -11.76 -12.49
N ARG A 156 9.46 -10.80 -13.24
CA ARG A 156 10.26 -9.71 -12.66
C ARG A 156 9.42 -8.83 -11.73
N MET A 157 8.16 -8.56 -12.07
CA MET A 157 7.25 -7.78 -11.24
C MET A 157 6.85 -8.52 -9.96
N ILE A 158 6.58 -9.82 -10.03
CA ILE A 158 6.33 -10.65 -8.85
C ILE A 158 7.55 -10.69 -7.94
N LEU A 159 8.75 -10.85 -8.49
CA LEU A 159 9.99 -10.80 -7.71
C LEU A 159 10.16 -9.45 -7.00
N ALA A 160 9.98 -8.34 -7.71
CA ALA A 160 10.04 -7.01 -7.13
C ALA A 160 8.96 -6.77 -6.06
N GLY A 161 7.75 -7.26 -6.29
CA GLY A 161 6.65 -7.21 -5.33
C GLY A 161 6.98 -7.98 -4.05
N LYS A 162 7.54 -9.19 -4.16
CA LYS A 162 7.95 -10.00 -3.01
C LYS A 162 9.02 -9.29 -2.20
N GLU A 163 10.02 -8.71 -2.85
CA GLU A 163 11.05 -7.94 -2.17
C GLU A 163 10.46 -6.72 -1.44
N LEU A 164 9.57 -5.98 -2.11
CA LEU A 164 8.91 -4.80 -1.54
C LEU A 164 8.10 -5.18 -0.29
N TYR A 165 7.22 -6.17 -0.37
CA TYR A 165 6.36 -6.53 0.75
C TYR A 165 7.10 -7.23 1.87
N ALA A 166 8.19 -7.97 1.58
CA ALA A 166 9.07 -8.50 2.62
C ALA A 166 9.76 -7.37 3.42
N LYS A 167 10.24 -6.32 2.72
CA LYS A 167 10.80 -5.13 3.39
C LYS A 167 9.75 -4.38 4.21
N LYS A 168 8.55 -4.18 3.67
CA LYS A 168 7.44 -3.56 4.40
C LYS A 168 7.07 -4.36 5.65
N LEU A 169 6.90 -5.68 5.52
CA LEU A 169 6.62 -6.57 6.64
C LEU A 169 7.67 -6.43 7.75
N GLN A 170 8.95 -6.48 7.39
CA GLN A 170 10.03 -6.33 8.37
C GLN A 170 10.03 -4.94 9.02
N SER A 171 9.81 -3.88 8.24
CA SER A 171 9.73 -2.52 8.76
C SER A 171 8.58 -2.37 9.77
N THR A 172 7.40 -2.87 9.42
CA THR A 172 6.21 -2.82 10.28
C THR A 172 6.41 -3.63 11.57
N LYS A 173 7.03 -4.82 11.50
CA LYS A 173 7.40 -5.62 12.68
C LYS A 173 8.37 -4.86 13.60
N ASN A 174 9.41 -4.26 13.03
CA ASN A 174 10.38 -3.47 13.79
C ASN A 174 9.75 -2.24 14.45
N GLU A 175 8.82 -1.57 13.76
CA GLU A 175 8.10 -0.42 14.32
C GLU A 175 7.18 -0.84 15.47
N TYR A 176 6.45 -1.95 15.30
CA TYR A 176 5.63 -2.52 16.35
C TYR A 176 6.44 -2.87 17.60
N GLU A 177 7.59 -3.53 17.44
CA GLU A 177 8.50 -3.85 18.55
C GLU A 177 8.97 -2.60 19.31
N LYS A 178 9.23 -1.49 18.61
CA LYS A 178 9.59 -0.22 19.29
C LYS A 178 8.45 0.26 20.18
N HIS A 179 7.21 0.20 19.73
CA HIS A 179 6.06 0.60 20.53
C HIS A 179 5.81 -0.33 21.73
N LEU A 180 6.15 -1.62 21.62
CA LEU A 180 6.06 -2.56 22.74
C LEU A 180 7.13 -2.28 23.81
N ASN A 181 8.32 -1.83 23.41
CA ASN A 181 9.47 -1.59 24.29
C ASN A 181 9.52 -0.17 24.88
N GLN A 182 8.64 0.74 24.46
CA GLN A 182 8.57 2.13 24.95
C GLN A 182 7.71 2.31 26.22
N LYS A 183 7.27 1.21 26.85
CA LYS A 183 6.53 1.21 28.11
C LYS A 183 7.39 0.63 29.24
#